data_AF-A0A841U9L6-F1
#
_entry.id   AF-A0A841U9L6-F1
#
_cell.length_a   1.000
_cell.length_b   1.000
_cell.length_c   1.000
_cell.angle_alpha   90.00
_cell.angle_beta   90.00
_cell.angle_gamma   90.00
#
_symmetry.space_group_name_H-M   'P 1'
#
loop_
_entity.id
_entity.type
_entity.pdbx_description
1 polymer ?
#
loop_
_entity_poly.entity_id
_entity_poly.type
_entity_poly.pdbx_seq_one_letter_code
_entity_poly.pdbx_strand_id
1 'polypeptide(L)'
;MELIRKRLWLWFLLLGIVGFLYVWLAIPREPEIEKLWHLYVKLASYGCILGCIAFFPNKLKHGHLLVYLPFLVFLGYLIPRVSFFGVTGNVIVTNFESVGEWYTLLYLLVVQMINFSVSFAYRMGGGTPGRTIKISLLATITLFSGFLDLAFYTINPVEIPEGGLIYAHHIIVFLGHAPSYDQTIWFALCHIPLFLLVLFAPFDKWFERISRRVQDRHRRKTDAMATIANRG
;
A
#
# COMPACT_ATOMS: atom_id res chain seq x y z
N MET A 1 7.81 -6.22 -24.08
CA MET A 1 7.29 -5.41 -22.95
C MET A 1 6.41 -4.21 -23.35
N GLU A 2 6.63 -3.51 -24.48
CA GLU A 2 5.98 -2.21 -24.72
C GLU A 2 4.45 -2.19 -24.72
N LEU A 3 3.75 -3.14 -25.34
CA LEU A 3 2.29 -3.05 -25.50
C LEU A 3 1.53 -3.26 -24.18
N ILE A 4 1.90 -4.30 -23.41
CA ILE A 4 1.31 -4.58 -22.09
C ILE A 4 1.71 -3.47 -21.11
N ARG A 5 2.97 -3.04 -21.12
CA ARG A 5 3.47 -1.97 -20.24
C ARG A 5 2.84 -0.62 -20.56
N LYS A 6 2.49 -0.31 -21.82
CA LYS A 6 1.91 1.00 -22.20
C LYS A 6 0.54 1.25 -21.59
N ARG A 7 -0.29 0.21 -21.40
CA ARG A 7 -1.69 0.38 -20.97
C ARG A 7 -2.06 -0.31 -19.66
N LEU A 8 -1.27 -1.25 -19.16
CA LEU A 8 -1.59 -1.96 -17.91
C LEU A 8 -1.63 -1.02 -16.70
N TRP A 9 -0.71 -0.06 -16.62
CA TRP A 9 -0.72 0.94 -15.55
C TRP A 9 -1.99 1.82 -15.56
N LEU A 10 -2.59 2.09 -16.73
CA LEU A 10 -3.84 2.85 -16.84
C LEU A 10 -5.02 2.07 -16.26
N TRP A 11 -5.10 0.77 -16.52
CA TRP A 11 -6.15 -0.08 -15.94
C TRP A 11 -6.01 -0.14 -14.42
N PHE A 12 -4.78 -0.33 -13.93
CA PHE A 12 -4.50 -0.28 -12.51
C PHE A 12 -4.80 1.09 -11.89
N LEU A 13 -4.52 2.19 -12.60
CA LEU A 13 -4.86 3.54 -12.16
C LEU A 13 -6.37 3.70 -12.04
N LEU A 14 -7.12 3.33 -13.08
CA LEU A 14 -8.57 3.46 -13.10
C LEU A 14 -9.20 2.65 -11.97
N LEU A 15 -8.85 1.36 -11.84
CA LEU A 15 -9.35 0.50 -10.79
C LEU A 15 -8.91 0.98 -9.40
N GLY A 16 -7.68 1.49 -9.29
CA GLY A 16 -7.14 2.05 -8.05
C GLY A 16 -7.88 3.31 -7.60
N ILE A 17 -8.19 4.23 -8.52
CA ILE A 17 -8.98 5.44 -8.24
C ILE A 17 -10.40 5.06 -7.84
N VAL A 18 -11.07 4.20 -8.62
CA VAL A 18 -12.44 3.75 -8.30
C VAL A 18 -12.48 3.05 -6.94
N GLY A 19 -11.54 2.15 -6.69
CA GLY A 19 -11.40 1.47 -5.41
C GLY A 19 -11.12 2.42 -4.25
N PHE A 20 -10.19 3.37 -4.42
CA PHE A 20 -9.91 4.41 -3.43
C PHE A 20 -11.14 5.25 -3.11
N LEU A 21 -11.83 5.77 -4.13
CA LEU A 21 -13.03 6.57 -3.94
C LEU A 21 -14.12 5.79 -3.21
N TYR A 22 -14.30 4.52 -3.56
CA TYR A 22 -15.25 3.66 -2.87
C TYR A 22 -14.84 3.40 -1.41
N VAL A 23 -13.58 3.08 -1.14
CA VAL A 23 -13.07 2.95 0.25
C VAL A 23 -13.26 4.26 1.03
N TRP A 24 -13.05 5.40 0.39
CA TRP A 24 -13.08 6.70 1.05
C TRP A 24 -14.50 7.23 1.32
N LEU A 25 -15.44 6.94 0.41
CA LEU A 25 -16.79 7.50 0.43
C LEU A 25 -17.87 6.51 0.89
N ALA A 26 -17.64 5.20 0.74
CA ALA A 26 -18.66 4.18 0.98
C ALA A 26 -18.32 3.19 2.11
N ILE A 27 -17.06 3.09 2.54
CA ILE A 27 -16.67 2.23 3.68
C ILE A 27 -16.53 3.10 4.95
N PRO A 28 -17.10 2.67 6.10
CA PRO A 28 -16.91 3.35 7.37
C PRO A 28 -15.43 3.58 7.71
N ARG A 29 -15.12 4.76 8.24
CA ARG A 29 -13.76 5.20 8.59
C ARG A 29 -13.44 4.86 10.04
N GLU A 30 -13.49 3.57 10.32
CA GLU A 30 -13.27 3.04 11.65
C GLU A 30 -11.94 2.25 11.69
N PRO A 31 -11.25 2.25 12.85
CA PRO A 31 -10.05 1.43 13.05
C PRO A 31 -10.36 -0.07 12.92
N GLU A 32 -11.57 -0.47 13.29
CA GLU A 32 -12.01 -1.86 13.34
C GLU A 32 -12.50 -2.34 11.96
N ILE A 33 -12.23 -3.61 11.65
CA ILE A 33 -12.70 -4.24 10.42
C ILE A 33 -13.86 -5.16 10.79
N GLU A 34 -15.07 -4.61 10.85
CA GLU A 34 -16.27 -5.40 11.18
C GLU A 34 -16.60 -6.45 10.11
N LYS A 35 -16.37 -6.12 8.84
CA LYS A 35 -16.73 -6.96 7.70
C LYS A 35 -15.49 -7.31 6.89
N LEU A 36 -15.25 -8.60 6.72
CA LEU A 36 -14.07 -9.13 6.04
C LEU A 36 -13.98 -8.66 4.56
N TRP A 37 -15.11 -8.36 3.92
CA TRP A 37 -15.12 -7.78 2.58
C TRP A 37 -14.58 -6.34 2.52
N HIS A 38 -14.70 -5.55 3.60
CA HIS A 38 -14.06 -4.23 3.68
C HIS A 38 -12.55 -4.36 3.52
N LEU A 39 -11.95 -5.37 4.15
CA LEU A 39 -10.53 -5.67 4.02
C LEU A 39 -10.17 -6.04 2.58
N TYR A 40 -10.93 -6.93 1.94
CA TYR A 40 -10.66 -7.31 0.55
C TYR A 40 -10.70 -6.10 -0.40
N VAL A 41 -11.68 -5.21 -0.26
CA VAL A 41 -11.78 -4.02 -1.11
C VAL A 41 -10.64 -3.04 -0.85
N LYS A 42 -10.26 -2.82 0.42
CA LYS A 42 -9.09 -2.00 0.79
C LYS A 42 -7.80 -2.57 0.18
N LEU A 43 -7.56 -3.87 0.33
CA LEU A 43 -6.38 -4.56 -0.21
C LEU A 43 -6.37 -4.60 -1.75
N ALA A 44 -7.51 -4.82 -2.39
CA ALA A 44 -7.62 -4.80 -3.85
C ALA A 44 -7.32 -3.40 -4.41
N SER A 45 -7.87 -2.36 -3.78
CA SER A 45 -7.61 -0.96 -4.14
C SER A 45 -6.12 -0.62 -3.98
N TYR A 46 -5.53 -1.02 -2.85
CA TYR A 46 -4.11 -0.90 -2.58
C TYR A 46 -3.26 -1.59 -3.65
N GLY A 47 -3.58 -2.85 -3.97
CA GLY A 47 -2.89 -3.64 -5.00
C GLY A 47 -2.99 -3.01 -6.39
N CYS A 48 -4.13 -2.40 -6.73
CA CYS A 48 -4.31 -1.67 -7.98
C CYS A 48 -3.44 -0.41 -8.02
N ILE A 49 -3.42 0.40 -6.97
CA ILE A 49 -2.54 1.59 -6.90
C ILE A 49 -1.07 1.18 -6.99
N LEU A 50 -0.65 0.14 -6.27
CA LEU A 50 0.70 -0.41 -6.36
C LEU A 50 1.02 -0.91 -7.77
N GLY A 51 0.08 -1.60 -8.43
CA GLY A 51 0.21 -2.02 -9.82
C GLY A 51 0.40 -0.84 -10.77
N CYS A 52 -0.35 0.26 -10.56
CA CYS A 52 -0.20 1.49 -11.33
C CYS A 52 1.23 2.02 -11.17
N ILE A 53 1.69 2.19 -9.93
CA ILE A 53 3.04 2.67 -9.62
C ILE A 53 4.11 1.78 -10.24
N ALA A 54 4.03 0.46 -10.03
CA ALA A 54 5.02 -0.49 -10.50
C ALA A 54 5.18 -0.51 -12.02
N PHE A 55 4.07 -0.39 -12.76
CA PHE A 55 4.08 -0.41 -14.23
C PHE A 55 4.11 0.97 -14.87
N PHE A 56 4.10 2.05 -14.08
CA PHE A 56 4.10 3.44 -14.56
C PHE A 56 5.30 3.72 -15.48
N PRO A 57 5.14 4.48 -16.59
CA PRO A 57 6.25 4.84 -17.46
C PRO A 57 7.25 5.76 -16.74
N ASN A 58 8.51 5.33 -16.63
CA ASN A 58 9.55 6.02 -15.87
C ASN A 58 10.53 6.85 -16.73
N LYS A 59 10.17 7.16 -17.97
CA LYS A 59 11.00 7.95 -18.90
C LYS A 59 10.35 9.27 -19.30
N LEU A 60 9.59 9.86 -18.38
CA LEU A 60 8.90 11.13 -18.64
C LEU A 60 9.88 12.30 -18.48
N LYS A 61 9.92 13.20 -19.48
CA LYS A 61 10.80 14.38 -19.52
C LYS A 61 10.73 15.23 -18.25
N HIS A 62 9.54 15.40 -17.69
CA HIS A 62 9.28 16.16 -16.47
C HIS A 62 8.80 15.28 -15.31
N GLY A 63 9.31 14.04 -15.25
CA GLY A 63 8.90 13.06 -14.23
C GLY A 63 9.10 13.51 -12.78
N HIS A 64 10.08 14.39 -12.53
CA HIS A 64 10.33 14.97 -11.20
C HIS A 64 9.12 15.75 -10.65
N LEU A 65 8.32 16.40 -11.51
CA LEU A 65 7.11 17.11 -11.07
C LEU A 65 6.07 16.15 -10.50
N LEU A 66 5.98 14.93 -11.05
CA LEU A 66 5.08 13.90 -10.52
C LEU A 66 5.56 13.37 -9.17
N VAL A 67 6.88 13.27 -8.96
CA VAL A 67 7.47 12.86 -7.68
C VAL A 67 7.29 13.94 -6.61
N TYR A 68 7.18 15.22 -7.01
CA TYR A 68 6.90 16.33 -6.10
C TYR A 68 5.43 16.40 -5.68
N LEU A 69 4.49 15.87 -6.48
CA LEU A 69 3.06 15.98 -6.18
C LEU A 69 2.66 15.42 -4.80
N PRO A 70 3.14 14.25 -4.35
CA PRO A 70 2.86 13.79 -2.98
C PRO A 70 3.31 14.75 -1.90
N PHE A 71 4.44 15.46 -2.09
CA PHE A 71 4.91 16.48 -1.15
C PHE A 71 3.89 17.61 -0.97
N LEU A 72 3.27 18.06 -2.06
CA LEU A 72 2.19 19.06 -1.99
C LEU A 72 0.99 18.56 -1.21
N VAL A 73 0.62 17.28 -1.35
CA VAL A 73 -0.50 16.68 -0.59
C VAL A 73 -0.13 16.55 0.90
N PHE A 74 1.10 16.14 1.20
CA PHE A 74 1.60 16.10 2.58
C PHE A 74 1.55 17.47 3.23
N LEU A 75 2.16 18.48 2.59
CA LEU A 75 2.29 19.81 3.17
C LEU A 75 0.99 20.61 3.16
N GLY A 76 0.21 20.50 2.09
CA GLY A 76 -1.01 21.30 1.89
C GLY A 76 -2.25 20.75 2.58
N TYR A 77 -2.28 19.47 2.94
CA TYR A 77 -3.47 18.83 3.52
C TYR A 77 -3.15 17.92 4.70
N LEU A 78 -2.32 16.88 4.51
CA LEU A 78 -2.19 15.82 5.52
C LEU A 78 -1.51 16.30 6.80
N ILE A 79 -0.37 16.99 6.70
CA ILE A 79 0.36 17.51 7.87
C ILE A 79 -0.52 18.51 8.63
N PRO A 80 -1.09 19.57 8.00
CA PRO A 80 -2.00 20.48 8.70
C PRO A 80 -3.18 19.77 9.38
N ARG A 81 -3.80 18.79 8.71
CA ARG A 81 -4.95 18.06 9.27
C ARG A 81 -4.54 17.18 10.45
N VAL A 82 -3.46 16.41 10.35
CA VAL A 82 -2.96 15.57 11.46
C VAL A 82 -2.45 16.43 12.62
N SER A 83 -1.71 17.50 12.32
CA SER A 83 -1.24 18.46 13.33
C SER A 83 -2.37 19.17 14.04
N PHE A 84 -3.50 19.45 13.38
CA PHE A 84 -4.68 20.02 14.04
C PHE A 84 -5.13 19.15 15.22
N PHE A 85 -5.18 17.82 15.05
CA PHE A 85 -5.53 16.90 16.14
C PHE A 85 -4.48 16.88 17.26
N GLY A 86 -3.19 16.88 16.90
CA GLY A 86 -2.10 16.85 17.88
C GLY A 86 -1.89 18.15 18.66
N VAL A 87 -2.01 19.31 17.98
CA VAL A 87 -1.75 20.64 18.57
C VAL A 87 -2.94 21.15 19.36
N THR A 88 -4.17 20.93 18.88
CA THR A 88 -5.34 21.45 19.59
C THR A 88 -5.70 20.64 20.82
N GLY A 89 -5.25 19.38 20.94
CA GLY A 89 -5.48 18.48 22.09
C GLY A 89 -6.94 18.16 22.42
N ASN A 90 -7.88 18.93 21.85
CA ASN A 90 -9.27 19.03 22.30
C ASN A 90 -10.19 18.03 21.64
N VAL A 91 -9.81 17.44 20.51
CA VAL A 91 -10.72 16.60 19.71
C VAL A 91 -10.55 15.10 19.97
N ILE A 92 -9.33 14.64 20.30
CA ILE A 92 -9.04 13.21 20.52
C ILE A 92 -9.58 12.74 21.88
N VAL A 93 -9.68 13.62 22.88
CA VAL A 93 -10.10 13.26 24.25
C VAL A 93 -11.62 13.39 24.46
N THR A 94 -12.33 14.14 23.61
CA THR A 94 -13.74 14.50 23.86
C THR A 94 -14.74 13.90 22.86
N ASN A 95 -14.29 13.37 21.71
CA ASN A 95 -15.19 12.77 20.71
C ASN A 95 -14.56 11.54 20.01
N PHE A 96 -15.17 10.37 20.18
CA PHE A 96 -14.75 9.11 19.54
C PHE A 96 -14.72 9.18 18.00
N GLU A 97 -15.61 9.96 17.36
CA GLU A 97 -15.60 10.14 15.90
C GLU A 97 -14.31 10.82 15.43
N SER A 98 -13.78 11.72 16.24
CA SER A 98 -12.56 12.47 15.92
C SER A 98 -11.29 11.62 16.12
N VAL A 99 -11.34 10.63 17.01
CA VAL A 99 -10.30 9.59 17.15
C VAL A 99 -10.26 8.72 15.90
N GLY A 100 -11.42 8.26 15.41
CA GLY A 100 -11.53 7.45 14.19
C GLY A 100 -11.05 8.20 12.95
N GLU A 101 -11.37 9.50 12.84
CA GLU A 101 -10.89 10.34 11.74
C GLU A 101 -9.37 10.52 11.79
N TRP A 102 -8.80 10.85 12.96
CA TRP A 102 -7.35 10.99 13.14
C TRP A 102 -6.62 9.69 12.82
N TYR A 103 -7.09 8.56 13.34
CA TYR A 103 -6.50 7.24 13.09
C TYR A 103 -6.52 6.90 11.60
N THR A 104 -7.65 7.16 10.93
CA THR A 104 -7.80 6.98 9.48
C THR A 104 -6.81 7.86 8.71
N LEU A 105 -6.67 9.13 9.07
CA LEU A 105 -5.75 10.05 8.41
C LEU A 105 -4.30 9.64 8.61
N LEU A 106 -3.90 9.26 9.82
CA LEU A 106 -2.52 8.92 10.13
C LEU A 106 -2.14 7.55 9.57
N TYR A 107 -2.84 6.49 9.96
CA TYR A 107 -2.42 5.12 9.67
C TYR A 107 -2.91 4.60 8.32
N LEU A 108 -4.08 5.04 7.85
CA LEU A 108 -4.62 4.58 6.56
C LEU A 108 -4.21 5.49 5.39
N LEU A 109 -4.01 6.80 5.62
CA LEU A 109 -3.57 7.72 4.56
C LEU A 109 -2.09 8.08 4.63
N VAL A 110 -1.61 8.71 5.71
CA VAL A 110 -0.22 9.21 5.77
C VAL A 110 0.78 8.08 5.58
N VAL A 111 0.67 7.00 6.35
CA VAL A 111 1.61 5.86 6.24
C VAL A 111 1.60 5.24 4.84
N GLN A 112 0.41 5.02 4.27
CA GLN A 112 0.31 4.42 2.93
C GLN A 112 0.78 5.38 1.83
N MET A 113 0.55 6.68 1.99
CA MET A 113 1.07 7.69 1.08
C MET A 113 2.59 7.78 1.13
N ILE A 114 3.22 7.64 2.31
CA ILE A 114 4.68 7.58 2.42
C ILE A 114 5.18 6.37 1.63
N ASN A 115 4.59 5.21 1.88
CA ASN A 115 4.93 3.97 1.19
C ASN A 115 4.82 4.10 -0.34
N PHE A 116 3.68 4.57 -0.85
CA PHE A 116 3.47 4.79 -2.27
C PHE A 116 4.40 5.86 -2.85
N SER A 117 4.70 6.92 -2.12
CA SER A 117 5.62 7.98 -2.56
C SER A 117 7.04 7.47 -2.71
N VAL A 118 7.54 6.69 -1.74
CA VAL A 118 8.86 6.05 -1.80
C VAL A 118 8.93 5.07 -2.98
N SER A 119 7.91 4.23 -3.13
CA SER A 119 7.81 3.28 -4.25
C SER A 119 7.76 4.00 -5.61
N PHE A 120 7.01 5.09 -5.71
CA PHE A 120 6.88 5.88 -6.93
C PHE A 120 8.18 6.64 -7.26
N ALA A 121 8.84 7.24 -6.26
CA ALA A 121 10.14 7.87 -6.42
C ALA A 121 11.19 6.86 -6.94
N TYR A 122 11.24 5.67 -6.35
CA TYR A 122 12.09 4.58 -6.83
C TYR A 122 11.79 4.21 -8.29
N ARG A 123 10.51 4.06 -8.64
CA ARG A 123 10.10 3.75 -10.01
C ARG A 123 10.53 4.83 -11.00
N MET A 124 10.29 6.09 -10.67
CA MET A 124 10.62 7.26 -11.49
C MET A 124 12.13 7.45 -11.65
N GLY A 125 12.92 7.05 -10.65
CA GLY A 125 14.38 6.98 -10.70
C GLY A 125 14.95 5.86 -11.58
N GLY A 126 14.12 5.13 -12.33
CA GLY A 126 14.57 4.05 -13.22
C GLY A 126 14.37 2.63 -12.67
N GLY A 127 13.86 2.50 -11.44
CA GLY A 127 13.65 1.22 -10.77
C GLY A 127 12.73 0.26 -11.52
N THR A 128 12.94 -1.05 -11.36
CA THR A 128 12.13 -2.08 -12.04
C THR A 128 10.75 -2.27 -11.38
N PRO A 129 9.71 -2.74 -12.11
CA PRO A 129 8.41 -3.03 -11.53
C PRO A 129 8.46 -4.02 -10.35
N GLY A 130 9.28 -5.08 -10.44
CA GLY A 130 9.42 -6.07 -9.38
C GLY A 130 10.00 -5.48 -8.11
N ARG A 131 11.09 -4.71 -8.21
CA ARG A 131 11.67 -4.02 -7.04
C ARG A 131 10.75 -2.95 -6.47
N THR A 132 9.99 -2.26 -7.31
CA THR A 132 8.96 -1.30 -6.86
C THR A 132 7.89 -1.99 -6.00
N ILE A 133 7.39 -3.15 -6.45
CA ILE A 133 6.44 -3.96 -5.68
C ILE A 133 7.07 -4.46 -4.37
N LYS A 134 8.35 -4.88 -4.39
CA LYS A 134 9.04 -5.29 -3.16
C LYS A 134 9.10 -4.19 -2.13
N ILE A 135 9.53 -2.98 -2.51
CA ILE A 135 9.62 -1.84 -1.59
C ILE A 135 8.27 -1.66 -0.88
N SER A 136 7.20 -1.66 -1.66
CA SER A 136 5.86 -1.47 -1.13
C SER A 136 5.38 -2.61 -0.23
N LEU A 137 5.56 -3.86 -0.65
CA LEU A 137 5.16 -5.03 0.13
C LEU A 137 5.97 -5.18 1.42
N LEU A 138 7.29 -4.91 1.39
CA LEU A 138 8.13 -4.95 2.58
C LEU A 138 7.71 -3.87 3.58
N ALA A 139 7.42 -2.65 3.13
CA ALA A 139 6.87 -1.60 3.98
C ALA A 139 5.51 -2.01 4.59
N THR A 140 4.63 -2.62 3.80
CA THR A 140 3.34 -3.15 4.30
C THR A 140 3.53 -4.25 5.35
N ILE A 141 4.41 -5.22 5.10
CA ILE A 141 4.70 -6.30 6.05
C ILE A 141 5.23 -5.72 7.36
N THR A 142 6.19 -4.79 7.29
CA THR A 142 6.70 -4.11 8.49
C THR A 142 5.59 -3.38 9.23
N LEU A 143 4.71 -2.65 8.52
CA LEU A 143 3.61 -1.94 9.15
C LEU A 143 2.64 -2.87 9.89
N PHE A 144 2.22 -3.96 9.25
CA PHE A 144 1.27 -4.92 9.84
C PHE A 144 1.92 -5.91 10.81
N SER A 145 3.25 -5.86 10.98
CA SER A 145 3.96 -6.75 11.90
C SER A 145 3.85 -6.34 13.37
N GLY A 146 3.29 -5.16 13.68
CA GLY A 146 3.36 -4.59 15.02
C GLY A 146 4.67 -3.86 15.34
N PHE A 147 5.59 -3.72 14.35
CA PHE A 147 6.83 -2.97 14.54
C PHE A 147 6.59 -1.52 14.97
N LEU A 148 5.58 -0.87 14.39
CA LEU A 148 5.22 0.50 14.74
C LEU A 148 4.71 0.60 16.18
N ASP A 149 3.90 -0.36 16.61
CA ASP A 149 3.37 -0.44 17.97
C ASP A 149 4.50 -0.62 19.00
N LEU A 150 5.48 -1.48 18.71
CA LEU A 150 6.68 -1.64 19.56
C LEU A 150 7.53 -0.36 19.58
N ALA A 151 7.79 0.22 18.40
CA ALA A 151 8.59 1.43 18.27
C ALA A 151 7.97 2.60 19.03
N PHE A 152 6.64 2.70 19.07
CA PHE A 152 5.94 3.76 19.79
C PHE A 152 6.31 3.76 21.28
N TYR A 153 6.17 2.63 21.98
CA TYR A 153 6.50 2.53 23.41
C TYR A 153 8.01 2.48 23.68
N THR A 154 8.82 2.17 22.67
CA THR A 154 10.30 2.22 22.79
C THR A 154 10.83 3.65 22.68
N ILE A 155 10.26 4.45 21.78
CA ILE A 155 10.77 5.79 21.45
C ILE A 155 10.17 6.86 22.35
N ASN A 156 8.90 6.72 22.72
CA ASN A 156 8.20 7.73 23.51
C ASN A 156 8.24 7.37 25.00
N PRO A 157 8.36 8.36 25.90
CA PRO A 157 8.34 8.15 27.34
C PRO A 157 6.90 7.94 27.83
N VAL A 158 6.28 6.84 27.39
CA VAL A 158 4.90 6.46 27.71
C VAL A 158 4.89 5.05 28.29
N GLU A 159 4.10 4.83 29.34
CA GLU A 159 3.98 3.52 29.97
C GLU A 159 3.17 2.56 29.10
N ILE A 160 3.53 1.28 29.17
CA ILE A 160 2.76 0.22 28.51
C ILE A 160 1.48 0.00 29.33
N PRO A 161 0.27 0.08 28.72
CA PRO A 161 -0.97 -0.10 29.45
C PRO A 161 -1.06 -1.51 30.06
N GLU A 162 -1.57 -1.62 31.30
CA GLU A 162 -1.78 -2.91 31.97
C GLU A 162 -2.72 -3.84 31.20
N GLY A 163 -3.69 -3.26 30.47
CA GLY A 163 -4.62 -3.98 29.60
C GLY A 163 -4.05 -4.40 28.23
N GLY A 164 -2.76 -4.17 27.97
CA GLY A 164 -2.13 -4.44 26.68
C GLY A 164 -2.31 -3.32 25.65
N LEU A 165 -1.84 -3.55 24.43
CA LEU A 165 -1.81 -2.56 23.36
C LEU A 165 -3.18 -2.47 22.67
N ILE A 166 -4.12 -1.76 23.30
CA ILE A 166 -5.53 -1.66 22.87
C ILE A 166 -5.75 -1.04 21.48
N TYR A 167 -4.78 -0.28 20.97
CA TYR A 167 -4.85 0.36 19.64
C TYR A 167 -4.31 -0.52 18.52
N ALA A 168 -3.74 -1.69 18.84
CA ALA A 168 -3.21 -2.64 17.86
C ALA A 168 -4.32 -3.48 17.22
N HIS A 169 -5.36 -2.83 16.68
CA HIS A 169 -6.58 -3.49 16.17
C HIS A 169 -6.29 -4.61 15.15
N HIS A 170 -5.25 -4.46 14.34
CA HIS A 170 -4.85 -5.49 13.38
C HIS A 170 -4.28 -6.76 14.03
N ILE A 171 -3.65 -6.66 15.20
CA ILE A 171 -3.17 -7.79 16.01
C ILE A 171 -4.33 -8.38 16.82
N ILE A 172 -5.20 -7.52 17.36
CA ILE A 172 -6.40 -7.91 18.13
C ILE A 172 -7.30 -8.81 17.30
N VAL A 173 -7.47 -8.54 16.00
CA VAL A 173 -8.26 -9.40 15.11
C VAL A 173 -7.73 -10.84 15.05
N PHE A 174 -6.42 -11.06 15.23
CA PHE A 174 -5.82 -12.40 15.23
C PHE A 174 -5.81 -13.06 16.62
N LEU A 175 -5.56 -12.28 17.68
CA LEU A 175 -5.45 -12.82 19.04
C LEU A 175 -6.79 -12.88 19.79
N GLY A 176 -7.79 -12.11 19.36
CA GLY A 176 -9.09 -11.97 20.05
C GLY A 176 -9.05 -11.09 21.30
N HIS A 177 -7.90 -10.52 21.65
CA HIS A 177 -7.71 -9.63 22.80
C HIS A 177 -6.55 -8.64 22.53
N ALA A 178 -6.43 -7.61 23.35
CA ALA A 178 -5.29 -6.68 23.30
C ALA A 178 -3.99 -7.43 23.61
N PRO A 179 -2.97 -7.38 22.74
CA PRO A 179 -1.70 -8.08 22.98
C PRO A 179 -0.93 -7.43 24.12
N SER A 180 -0.24 -8.24 24.93
CA SER A 180 0.84 -7.73 25.76
C SER A 180 2.00 -7.23 24.89
N TYR A 181 2.93 -6.48 25.49
CA TYR A 181 4.12 -6.03 24.78
C TYR A 181 4.95 -7.21 24.23
N ASP A 182 5.14 -8.25 25.05
CA ASP A 182 5.86 -9.47 24.65
C ASP A 182 5.16 -10.25 23.53
N GLN A 183 3.82 -10.33 23.58
CA GLN A 183 3.05 -10.94 22.49
C GLN A 183 3.23 -10.16 21.19
N THR A 184 3.31 -8.83 21.26
CA THR A 184 3.59 -7.98 20.10
C THR A 184 5.00 -8.22 19.55
N ILE A 185 6.01 -8.44 20.40
CA ILE A 185 7.36 -8.82 19.96
C ILE A 185 7.32 -10.13 19.16
N TRP A 186 6.67 -11.17 19.71
CA TRP A 186 6.56 -12.45 19.03
C TRP A 186 5.78 -12.34 17.71
N PHE A 187 4.69 -11.57 17.71
CA PHE A 187 3.92 -11.29 16.51
C PHE A 187 4.79 -10.62 15.43
N ALA A 188 5.62 -9.63 15.79
CA ALA A 188 6.54 -8.98 14.88
C ALA A 188 7.61 -9.94 14.32
N LEU A 189 8.20 -10.77 15.18
CA LEU A 189 9.21 -11.77 14.77
C LEU A 189 8.62 -12.81 13.81
N CYS A 190 7.36 -13.21 14.00
CA CYS A 190 6.66 -14.14 13.10
C CYS A 190 6.49 -13.60 11.66
N HIS A 191 6.65 -12.30 11.43
CA HIS A 191 6.61 -11.71 10.10
C HIS A 191 7.95 -11.76 9.36
N ILE A 192 9.07 -12.06 10.05
CA ILE A 192 10.40 -12.15 9.43
C ILE A 192 10.43 -13.16 8.28
N PRO A 193 9.90 -14.40 8.40
CA PRO A 193 9.86 -15.34 7.28
C PRO A 193 9.15 -14.76 6.05
N LEU A 194 7.99 -14.12 6.23
CA LEU A 194 7.24 -13.50 5.13
C LEU A 194 8.02 -12.33 4.50
N PHE A 195 8.66 -11.51 5.33
CA PHE A 195 9.53 -10.42 4.88
C PHE A 195 10.67 -10.96 4.01
N LEU A 196 11.39 -11.98 4.46
CA LEU A 196 12.48 -12.61 3.72
C LEU A 196 11.98 -13.26 2.43
N LEU A 197 10.82 -13.91 2.44
CA LEU A 197 10.20 -14.47 1.24
C LEU A 197 9.97 -13.40 0.18
N VAL A 198 9.40 -12.25 0.54
CA VAL A 198 9.17 -11.12 -0.39
C VAL A 198 10.49 -10.48 -0.83
N LEU A 199 11.44 -10.31 0.09
CA LEU A 199 12.76 -9.74 -0.18
C LEU A 199 13.49 -10.55 -1.26
N PHE A 200 13.50 -11.87 -1.11
CA PHE A 200 14.21 -12.78 -2.02
C PHE A 200 13.38 -13.24 -3.23
N ALA A 201 12.07 -13.00 -3.25
CA ALA A 201 11.20 -13.37 -4.38
C ALA A 201 11.69 -12.74 -5.71
N PRO A 202 11.90 -13.49 -6.79
CA PRO A 202 12.42 -12.95 -8.05
C PRO A 202 11.32 -12.31 -8.91
N PHE A 203 10.56 -11.35 -8.38
CA PHE A 203 9.40 -10.73 -9.05
C PHE A 203 9.71 -10.22 -10.45
N ASP A 204 10.87 -9.59 -10.69
CA ASP A 204 11.26 -9.13 -12.02
C ASP A 204 11.33 -10.28 -13.04
N LYS A 205 11.92 -11.42 -12.65
CA LYS A 205 11.99 -12.61 -13.51
C LYS A 205 10.60 -13.18 -13.78
N TRP A 206 9.71 -13.14 -12.78
CA TRP A 206 8.32 -13.58 -12.95
C TRP A 206 7.57 -12.69 -13.93
N PHE A 207 7.67 -11.37 -13.79
CA PHE A 207 7.01 -10.42 -14.71
C PHE A 207 7.58 -10.50 -16.12
N GLU A 208 8.89 -10.67 -16.27
CA GLU A 208 9.50 -10.88 -17.58
C GLU A 208 8.97 -12.16 -18.25
N ARG A 209 8.92 -13.27 -17.50
CA ARG A 209 8.38 -14.55 -18.00
C ARG A 209 6.91 -14.42 -18.42
N ILE A 210 6.08 -13.74 -17.63
CA ILE A 210 4.68 -13.49 -17.97
C ILE A 210 4.59 -12.62 -19.23
N SER A 211 5.37 -11.55 -19.30
CA SER A 211 5.37 -10.64 -20.46
C SER A 211 5.73 -11.37 -21.74
N ARG A 212 6.79 -12.19 -21.73
CA ARG A 212 7.20 -13.00 -22.89
C ARG A 212 6.07 -13.93 -23.35
N ARG A 213 5.46 -14.69 -22.43
CA ARG A 213 4.34 -15.61 -22.75
C ARG A 213 3.16 -14.90 -23.40
N VAL A 214 2.78 -13.71 -22.93
CA VAL A 214 1.67 -12.95 -23.51
C VAL A 214 2.04 -12.43 -24.90
N GLN A 215 3.27 -11.97 -25.10
CA GLN A 215 3.75 -11.51 -26.41
C GLN A 215 3.77 -12.66 -27.43
N ASP A 216 4.26 -13.83 -27.04
CA ASP A 216 4.30 -15.01 -27.92
C ASP A 216 2.89 -15.45 -28.33
N ARG A 217 1.93 -15.42 -27.40
CA ARG A 217 0.52 -15.75 -27.67
C ARG A 217 -0.11 -14.76 -28.66
N HIS A 218 0.19 -13.47 -28.50
CA HIS A 218 -0.31 -12.44 -29.42
C HIS A 218 0.28 -12.61 -30.82
N ARG A 219 1.60 -12.82 -30.92
CA ARG A 219 2.28 -13.05 -32.20
C ARG A 219 1.71 -14.25 -32.94
N ARG A 220 1.57 -15.40 -32.27
CA ARG A 220 0.96 -16.61 -32.86
C ARG A 220 -0.46 -16.36 -33.38
N LYS A 221 -1.27 -15.57 -32.66
CA LYS A 221 -2.63 -15.23 -33.10
C LYS A 221 -2.61 -14.35 -34.36
N THR A 222 -1.72 -13.36 -34.43
CA THR A 222 -1.55 -12.50 -35.60
C THR A 222 -1.06 -13.30 -36.82
N ASP A 223 -0.07 -14.16 -36.64
CA ASP A 223 0.48 -15.00 -37.71
C ASP A 223 -0.59 -15.98 -38.26
N ALA A 224 -1.41 -16.55 -37.38
CA ALA A 224 -2.54 -17.40 -37.77
C ALA A 224 -3.61 -16.63 -38.57
N MET A 225 -3.96 -15.41 -38.15
CA MET A 225 -4.93 -14.57 -38.87
C MET A 225 -4.41 -14.15 -40.25
N ALA A 226 -3.12 -13.80 -40.37
CA ALA A 226 -2.50 -13.47 -41.65
C ALA A 226 -2.48 -14.68 -42.61
N THR A 227 -2.23 -15.89 -42.07
CA THR A 227 -2.25 -17.13 -42.87
C THR A 227 -3.65 -17.44 -43.41
N ILE A 228 -4.70 -17.18 -42.64
CA ILE A 228 -6.10 -17.36 -43.08
C ILE A 228 -6.44 -16.33 -44.17
N ALA A 229 -6.08 -15.06 -43.98
CA ALA A 229 -6.37 -14.00 -44.92
C ALA A 229 -5.70 -14.19 -46.30
N ASN A 230 -4.54 -14.86 -46.35
CA ASN A 230 -3.83 -15.14 -47.61
C ASN A 230 -4.35 -16.39 -48.35
N ARG A 231 -5.31 -17.13 -47.77
CA ARG A 231 -5.87 -18.37 -48.36
C ARG A 231 -7.29 -18.20 -48.92
N GLY A 232 -7.90 -17.02 -48.77
CA GLY A 232 -9.22 -16.68 -49.33
C GLY A 232 -9.09 -15.57 -50.35
#